data_AF-A0A1S8XAF0-F1
#
_entry.id   AF-A0A1S8XAF0-F1
#
_cell.length_a   1.000
_cell.length_b   1.000
_cell.length_c   1.000
_cell.angle_alpha   90.00
_cell.angle_beta   90.00
_cell.angle_gamma   90.00
#
_symmetry.space_group_name_H-M   'P 1'
#
loop_
_entity.id
_entity.type
_entity.pdbx_description
1 polymer ?
#
loop_
_entity_poly.entity_id
_entity_poly.type
_entity_poly.pdbx_seq_one_letter_code
_entity_poly.pdbx_strand_id
1 'polypeptide(L)'
;EEISFKRSRLQRSQQAGSESEDSNESAGEQDFLDLPTSEVPEEHRAEWEKFFGHADANNEYISQLQKNLEDAKLKVAEEVSHFSGSIPGDLDDFKGVDDLEELPEELLKHLRLLIDVLKHYRSGPLPKTVKMLPHLPGWEGLLEILKPLEWTIHTYPRVVKVFASKGHEPALHFYENYLLPKVKQDIEENRRLSVHMFEALIASMFRAEEFVSGVFLPWIQSDMSKTEGVILAHLIKKATLKSRFAAVALALTLEEDFSIPRSLVIEALLSKRYNMPEAALSRVIQYFLSFDKDCTAYYSDENRMPVTWFRTLLLFLEFYRHCVRPDDRTSLIKLCRRHEHPQVTAEIRALLSLVPNTSSAV
;
A
#
# COMPACT_ATOMS: atom_id res chain seq x y z
N GLU A 1 -35.40 -39.60 -9.54
CA GLU A 1 -36.03 -38.30 -9.20
C GLU A 1 -34.98 -37.23 -9.44
N GLU A 2 -34.72 -36.92 -10.71
CA GLU A 2 -35.39 -35.84 -11.48
C GLU A 2 -35.00 -34.45 -10.92
N ILE A 3 -34.00 -33.77 -11.50
CA ILE A 3 -33.99 -32.98 -12.76
C ILE A 3 -34.33 -31.49 -12.49
N SER A 4 -33.32 -30.65 -12.79
CA SER A 4 -33.38 -29.38 -13.56
C SER A 4 -34.44 -28.32 -13.23
N PHE A 5 -33.99 -27.09 -13.01
CA PHE A 5 -34.49 -25.89 -13.73
C PHE A 5 -33.48 -24.73 -13.51
N LYS A 6 -32.38 -24.65 -14.29
CA LYS A 6 -32.20 -23.75 -15.46
C LYS A 6 -32.91 -22.39 -15.35
N ARG A 7 -32.11 -21.30 -15.32
CA ARG A 7 -31.89 -20.41 -16.48
C ARG A 7 -33.16 -20.12 -17.28
N SER A 8 -33.76 -18.95 -17.07
CA SER A 8 -34.39 -18.12 -18.12
C SER A 8 -35.25 -17.02 -17.50
N ARG A 9 -34.80 -15.77 -17.60
CA ARG A 9 -35.70 -14.62 -17.79
C ARG A 9 -34.94 -13.46 -18.42
N LEU A 10 -34.58 -13.68 -19.68
CA LEU A 10 -34.55 -12.64 -20.70
C LEU A 10 -35.77 -12.88 -21.59
N GLN A 11 -36.41 -11.79 -21.99
CA GLN A 11 -37.37 -11.62 -23.09
C GLN A 11 -38.87 -11.92 -22.87
N ARG A 12 -39.60 -10.83 -22.64
CA ARG A 12 -40.70 -10.31 -23.51
C ARG A 12 -40.89 -8.84 -23.10
N SER A 13 -40.49 -7.83 -23.88
CA SER A 13 -41.09 -7.36 -25.16
C SER A 13 -42.61 -7.14 -24.98
N GLN A 14 -43.26 -6.07 -25.40
CA GLN A 14 -42.99 -4.98 -26.32
C GLN A 14 -44.28 -4.15 -26.33
N GLN A 15 -44.19 -2.82 -26.40
CA GLN A 15 -45.06 -1.97 -27.23
C GLN A 15 -44.35 -0.61 -27.31
N ALA A 16 -43.61 -0.37 -28.41
CA ALA A 16 -44.08 0.27 -29.66
C ALA A 16 -44.28 1.77 -29.41
N GLY A 17 -43.51 2.71 -29.96
CA GLY A 17 -43.01 2.98 -31.33
C GLY A 17 -42.97 4.53 -31.38
N SER A 18 -42.02 5.25 -32.00
CA SER A 18 -41.59 5.18 -33.39
C SER A 18 -40.33 6.05 -33.62
N GLU A 19 -39.47 5.58 -34.54
CA GLU A 19 -38.62 6.33 -35.50
C GLU A 19 -37.48 7.24 -34.98
N SER A 20 -36.25 7.26 -35.49
CA SER A 20 -35.38 6.41 -36.34
C SER A 20 -34.05 7.17 -36.49
N GLU A 21 -32.91 6.48 -36.30
CA GLU A 21 -31.58 6.66 -36.94
C GLU A 21 -30.89 8.06 -36.84
N ASP A 22 -29.62 8.25 -36.47
CA ASP A 22 -28.44 7.43 -36.75
C ASP A 22 -27.18 7.99 -36.00
N SER A 23 -26.12 7.18 -35.93
CA SER A 23 -24.68 7.55 -35.78
C SER A 23 -24.03 7.84 -34.40
N ASN A 24 -23.36 6.79 -33.90
CA ASN A 24 -21.95 6.69 -33.44
C ASN A 24 -21.30 7.58 -32.35
N GLU A 25 -20.72 6.87 -31.37
CA GLU A 25 -19.46 7.11 -30.63
C GLU A 25 -19.32 8.36 -29.72
N SER A 26 -19.37 8.14 -28.40
CA SER A 26 -18.78 9.04 -27.39
C SER A 26 -17.63 8.31 -26.69
N ALA A 27 -16.41 8.73 -27.03
CA ALA A 27 -15.18 8.46 -26.30
C ALA A 27 -15.07 9.40 -25.08
N GLY A 28 -14.42 8.89 -24.03
CA GLY A 28 -14.35 9.49 -22.71
C GLY A 28 -13.66 10.84 -22.64
N GLU A 29 -14.24 11.72 -21.83
CA GLU A 29 -13.60 12.93 -21.30
C GLU A 29 -12.49 12.54 -20.31
N GLN A 30 -11.27 12.96 -20.62
CA GLN A 30 -10.21 13.16 -19.63
C GLN A 30 -9.90 14.66 -19.59
N ASP A 31 -10.20 15.26 -18.44
CA ASP A 31 -9.82 16.62 -18.07
C ASP A 31 -8.31 16.84 -18.22
N PHE A 32 -7.93 17.72 -19.13
CA PHE A 32 -6.59 18.29 -19.24
C PHE A 32 -6.55 19.58 -18.42
N LEU A 33 -5.63 19.67 -17.46
CA LEU A 33 -5.39 20.90 -16.69
C LEU A 33 -4.86 22.01 -17.61
N ASP A 34 -5.63 23.10 -17.74
CA ASP A 34 -5.15 24.39 -18.26
C ASP A 34 -4.17 25.03 -17.27
N LEU A 35 -2.94 25.29 -17.72
CA LEU A 35 -2.00 26.20 -17.06
C LEU A 35 -2.24 27.63 -17.56
N PRO A 36 -2.19 28.66 -16.69
CA PRO A 36 -2.42 30.04 -17.09
C PRO A 36 -1.22 30.58 -17.88
N THR A 37 -1.47 31.05 -19.10
CA THR A 37 -0.55 31.88 -19.88
C THR A 37 -0.40 33.24 -19.21
N SER A 38 0.72 33.47 -18.53
CA SER A 38 1.09 34.79 -18.01
C SER A 38 1.64 35.67 -19.14
N GLU A 39 0.96 36.77 -19.46
CA GLU A 39 1.52 37.84 -20.28
C GLU A 39 2.67 38.53 -19.53
N VAL A 40 3.85 38.59 -20.15
CA VAL A 40 5.05 39.24 -19.61
C VAL A 40 4.97 40.76 -19.85
N PRO A 41 5.15 41.61 -18.83
CA PRO A 41 5.15 43.08 -18.97
C PRO A 41 6.21 43.62 -19.96
N GLU A 42 5.85 44.65 -20.72
CA GLU A 42 6.61 45.20 -21.86
C GLU A 42 8.03 45.73 -21.55
N GLU A 43 8.37 46.00 -20.30
CA GLU A 43 9.66 46.61 -19.95
C GLU A 43 10.88 45.67 -20.03
N HIS A 44 10.67 44.34 -20.05
CA HIS A 44 11.76 43.36 -20.17
C HIS A 44 11.93 42.77 -21.59
N ARG A 45 11.06 43.13 -22.54
CA ARG A 45 11.11 42.58 -23.91
C ARG A 45 12.40 42.96 -24.65
N ALA A 46 12.92 44.16 -24.42
CA ALA A 46 14.15 44.65 -25.04
C ALA A 46 15.42 43.96 -24.53
N GLU A 47 15.43 43.52 -23.26
CA GLU A 47 16.53 42.72 -22.69
C GLU A 47 16.46 41.26 -23.15
N TRP A 48 15.23 40.73 -23.31
CA TRP A 48 14.97 39.40 -23.87
C TRP A 48 15.39 39.27 -25.35
N GLU A 49 15.08 40.26 -26.20
CA GLU A 49 15.52 40.24 -27.61
C GLU A 49 17.04 40.32 -27.77
N LYS A 50 17.73 41.02 -26.85
CA LYS A 50 19.20 41.10 -26.86
C LYS A 50 19.88 39.79 -26.47
N PHE A 51 19.20 38.95 -25.67
CA PHE A 51 19.71 37.66 -25.20
C PHE A 51 19.44 36.52 -26.19
N PHE A 52 18.36 36.58 -26.97
CA PHE A 52 17.97 35.54 -27.93
C PHE A 52 18.15 35.91 -29.42
N GLY A 53 18.55 37.16 -29.73
CA GLY A 53 18.64 37.71 -31.09
C GLY A 53 19.63 37.08 -32.07
N HIS A 54 20.15 35.88 -31.80
CA HIS A 54 20.97 35.11 -32.74
C HIS A 54 20.42 33.70 -33.05
N ALA A 55 19.16 33.40 -32.68
CA ALA A 55 18.55 32.10 -32.96
C ALA A 55 18.20 31.87 -34.45
N ASP A 56 18.09 32.92 -35.28
CA ASP A 56 17.64 32.79 -36.68
C ASP A 56 18.75 32.38 -37.68
N ALA A 57 20.00 32.26 -37.25
CA ALA A 57 21.10 31.86 -38.12
C ALA A 57 21.39 30.34 -38.12
N ASN A 58 20.63 29.52 -37.39
CA ASN A 58 21.08 28.14 -37.15
C ASN A 58 20.00 27.05 -37.29
N ASN A 59 19.08 27.21 -38.26
CA ASN A 59 18.25 26.09 -38.72
C ASN A 59 19.09 24.89 -39.21
N GLU A 60 20.31 25.15 -39.71
CA GLU A 60 21.23 24.10 -40.13
C GLU A 60 21.87 23.38 -38.93
N TYR A 61 22.21 24.10 -37.86
CA TYR A 61 22.73 23.50 -36.62
C TYR A 61 21.66 22.77 -35.81
N ILE A 62 20.42 23.28 -35.79
CA ILE A 62 19.29 22.58 -35.17
C ILE A 62 18.97 21.30 -35.96
N SER A 63 19.00 21.34 -37.29
CA SER A 63 18.84 20.15 -38.13
C SER A 63 20.00 19.15 -37.93
N GLN A 64 21.24 19.63 -37.79
CA GLN A 64 22.39 18.79 -37.46
C GLN A 64 22.30 18.20 -36.06
N LEU A 65 21.82 18.95 -35.07
CA LEU A 65 21.59 18.45 -33.71
C LEU A 65 20.46 17.42 -33.67
N GLN A 66 19.36 17.64 -34.41
CA GLN A 66 18.29 16.66 -34.54
C GLN A 66 18.78 15.38 -35.22
N LYS A 67 19.57 15.51 -36.30
CA LYS A 67 20.18 14.36 -36.98
C LYS A 67 21.18 13.61 -36.10
N ASN A 68 22.00 14.33 -35.32
CA ASN A 68 22.92 13.73 -34.36
C ASN A 68 22.20 13.08 -33.18
N LEU A 69 21.04 13.62 -32.78
CA LEU A 69 20.19 13.05 -31.74
C LEU A 69 19.44 11.81 -32.26
N GLU A 70 19.03 11.79 -33.53
CA GLU A 70 18.49 10.60 -34.19
C GLU A 70 19.55 9.52 -34.37
N ASP A 71 20.76 9.86 -34.83
CA ASP A 71 21.89 8.94 -34.91
C ASP A 71 22.32 8.42 -33.52
N ALA A 72 22.28 9.26 -32.49
CA ALA A 72 22.54 8.83 -31.11
C ALA A 72 21.42 7.94 -30.56
N LYS A 73 20.15 8.21 -30.91
CA LYS A 73 19.03 7.31 -30.59
C LYS A 73 19.14 5.99 -31.33
N LEU A 74 19.60 5.99 -32.59
CA LEU A 74 19.80 4.79 -33.38
C LEU A 74 20.97 3.96 -32.84
N LYS A 75 22.09 4.60 -32.47
CA LYS A 75 23.22 3.94 -31.81
C LYS A 75 22.88 3.43 -30.42
N VAL A 76 22.08 4.16 -29.65
CA VAL A 76 21.54 3.68 -28.37
C VAL A 76 20.56 2.54 -28.61
N ALA A 77 19.77 2.55 -29.68
CA ALA A 77 18.89 1.43 -30.02
C ALA A 77 19.67 0.19 -30.52
N GLU A 78 20.77 0.38 -31.26
CA GLU A 78 21.69 -0.67 -31.70
C GLU A 78 22.53 -1.22 -30.53
N GLU A 79 23.01 -0.39 -29.61
CA GLU A 79 23.72 -0.83 -28.40
C GLU A 79 22.76 -1.47 -27.38
N VAL A 80 21.50 -1.00 -27.31
CA VAL A 80 20.45 -1.63 -26.49
C VAL A 80 20.01 -2.95 -27.11
N SER A 81 19.91 -3.07 -28.44
CA SER A 81 19.59 -4.34 -29.12
C SER A 81 20.76 -5.33 -29.09
N HIS A 82 22.01 -4.88 -29.08
CA HIS A 82 23.19 -5.73 -28.89
C HIS A 82 23.44 -6.13 -27.43
N PHE A 83 23.02 -5.34 -26.44
CA PHE A 83 23.07 -5.71 -25.02
C PHE A 83 21.82 -6.50 -24.56
N SER A 84 20.72 -6.43 -25.31
CA SER A 84 19.53 -7.27 -25.15
C SER A 84 19.38 -8.23 -26.33
N GLY A 85 20.43 -8.99 -26.62
CA GLY A 85 20.44 -9.97 -27.71
C GLY A 85 19.14 -10.79 -27.74
N SER A 86 18.41 -10.59 -28.84
CA SER A 86 17.42 -11.49 -29.43
C SER A 86 16.33 -12.08 -28.52
N ILE A 87 15.18 -11.40 -28.44
CA ILE A 87 13.89 -12.11 -28.45
C ILE A 87 13.03 -11.51 -29.58
N PRO A 88 13.12 -12.06 -30.81
CA PRO A 88 12.08 -11.90 -31.82
C PRO A 88 11.08 -13.06 -31.66
N GLY A 89 9.84 -12.77 -31.25
CA GLY A 89 8.73 -13.72 -31.30
C GLY A 89 7.80 -13.66 -30.09
N ASP A 90 6.55 -13.29 -30.33
CA ASP A 90 5.34 -13.40 -29.50
C ASP A 90 5.49 -13.38 -27.97
N LEU A 91 5.36 -12.18 -27.41
CA LEU A 91 5.11 -11.98 -25.98
C LEU A 91 3.67 -12.40 -25.55
N ASP A 92 2.80 -12.78 -26.50
CA ASP A 92 1.43 -13.22 -26.23
C ASP A 92 1.33 -14.71 -25.80
N ASP A 93 2.37 -15.52 -26.06
CA ASP A 93 2.41 -16.95 -25.70
C ASP A 93 2.87 -17.21 -24.25
N PHE A 94 3.18 -16.17 -23.46
CA PHE A 94 3.56 -16.30 -22.05
C PHE A 94 2.37 -16.57 -21.10
N LYS A 95 1.19 -16.90 -21.64
CA LYS A 95 0.03 -17.30 -20.84
C LYS A 95 0.20 -18.73 -20.32
N GLY A 96 0.90 -18.87 -19.20
CA GLY A 96 0.82 -20.07 -18.36
C GLY A 96 1.92 -21.10 -18.56
N VAL A 97 3.18 -20.68 -18.60
CA VAL A 97 4.31 -21.62 -18.54
C VAL A 97 4.65 -21.89 -17.08
N ASP A 98 3.97 -22.90 -16.50
CA ASP A 98 4.35 -23.50 -15.22
C ASP A 98 5.65 -24.33 -15.33
N ASP A 99 6.07 -24.70 -16.55
CA ASP A 99 7.22 -25.56 -16.79
C ASP A 99 8.44 -24.82 -17.34
N LEU A 100 9.42 -24.63 -16.45
CA LEU A 100 10.76 -24.09 -16.68
C LEU A 100 11.53 -24.71 -17.86
N GLU A 101 11.10 -25.88 -18.35
CA GLU A 101 11.79 -26.71 -19.33
C GLU A 101 11.39 -26.41 -20.79
N GLU A 102 10.28 -25.68 -21.02
CA GLU A 102 9.85 -25.27 -22.37
C GLU A 102 10.39 -23.88 -22.80
N LEU A 103 11.07 -23.18 -21.88
CA LEU A 103 11.61 -21.85 -22.15
C LEU A 103 12.86 -21.92 -23.05
N PRO A 104 13.03 -20.97 -23.99
CA PRO A 104 14.23 -20.91 -24.83
C PRO A 104 15.52 -20.91 -23.99
N GLU A 105 16.52 -21.69 -24.40
CA GLU A 105 17.76 -21.85 -23.62
C GLU A 105 18.48 -20.53 -23.32
N GLU A 106 18.38 -19.55 -24.23
CA GLU A 106 18.98 -18.22 -24.07
C GLU A 106 18.32 -17.44 -22.93
N LEU A 107 16.99 -17.48 -22.85
CA LEU A 107 16.22 -16.85 -21.79
C LEU A 107 16.51 -17.52 -20.45
N LEU A 108 16.64 -18.84 -20.44
CA LEU A 108 16.97 -19.61 -19.24
C LEU A 108 18.38 -19.26 -18.72
N LYS A 109 19.37 -19.12 -19.62
CA LYS A 109 20.71 -18.63 -19.26
C LYS A 109 20.65 -17.21 -18.67
N HIS A 110 19.84 -16.33 -19.26
CA HIS A 110 19.64 -14.96 -18.76
C HIS A 110 19.00 -14.93 -17.37
N LEU A 111 17.94 -15.73 -17.14
CA LEU A 111 17.29 -15.83 -15.83
C LEU A 111 18.23 -16.38 -14.76
N ARG A 112 19.04 -17.40 -15.08
CA ARG A 112 20.07 -17.92 -14.16
C ARG A 112 21.08 -16.85 -13.76
N LEU A 113 21.54 -16.03 -14.71
CA LEU A 113 22.43 -14.91 -14.43
C LEU A 113 21.76 -13.86 -13.54
N LEU A 114 20.49 -13.53 -13.81
CA LEU A 114 19.72 -12.58 -13.00
C LEU A 114 19.55 -13.07 -11.55
N ILE A 115 19.28 -14.35 -11.34
CA ILE A 115 19.19 -14.95 -10.00
C ILE A 115 20.50 -14.74 -9.25
N ASP A 116 21.64 -15.05 -9.89
CA ASP A 116 22.95 -14.89 -9.25
C ASP A 116 23.27 -13.42 -8.91
N VAL A 117 22.92 -12.50 -9.82
CA VAL A 117 23.05 -11.05 -9.58
C VAL A 117 22.19 -10.61 -8.40
N LEU A 118 20.94 -11.06 -8.29
CA LEU A 118 20.02 -10.68 -7.21
C LEU A 118 20.41 -11.29 -5.85
N LYS A 119 21.09 -12.44 -5.87
CA LYS A 119 21.67 -13.10 -4.68
C LYS A 119 22.93 -12.42 -4.13
N HIS A 120 23.66 -11.69 -4.97
CA HIS A 120 24.87 -10.98 -4.56
C HIS A 120 24.72 -9.46 -4.61
N TYR A 121 23.51 -8.98 -4.87
CA TYR A 121 23.23 -7.56 -5.03
C TYR A 121 23.47 -6.77 -3.75
N ARG A 122 24.17 -5.64 -3.88
CA ARG A 122 24.46 -4.73 -2.75
C ARG A 122 24.16 -3.27 -3.08
N SER A 123 24.57 -2.83 -4.27
CA SER A 123 24.46 -1.44 -4.71
C SER A 123 24.41 -1.36 -6.25
N GLY A 124 24.09 -0.18 -6.79
CA GLY A 124 24.02 0.04 -8.24
C GLY A 124 22.59 -0.01 -8.81
N PRO A 125 22.41 0.20 -10.12
CA PRO A 125 21.11 0.10 -10.77
C PRO A 125 20.61 -1.35 -10.79
N LEU A 126 19.30 -1.55 -10.64
CA LEU A 126 18.69 -2.86 -10.92
C LEU A 126 18.77 -3.17 -12.43
N PRO A 127 18.97 -4.45 -12.82
CA PRO A 127 18.89 -4.87 -14.21
C PRO A 127 17.58 -4.43 -14.87
N LYS A 128 17.62 -4.04 -16.15
CA LYS A 128 16.44 -3.57 -16.88
C LYS A 128 15.32 -4.61 -16.88
N THR A 129 15.65 -5.90 -17.00
CA THR A 129 14.67 -6.99 -16.96
C THR A 129 13.87 -7.00 -15.66
N VAL A 130 14.53 -6.83 -14.51
CA VAL A 130 13.87 -6.76 -13.19
C VAL A 130 12.99 -5.52 -13.06
N LYS A 131 13.41 -4.39 -13.65
CA LYS A 131 12.60 -3.16 -13.67
C LYS A 131 11.34 -3.29 -14.53
N MET A 132 11.44 -4.03 -15.64
CA MET A 132 10.32 -4.26 -16.55
C MET A 132 9.41 -5.40 -16.10
N LEU A 133 9.84 -6.23 -15.15
CA LEU A 133 9.13 -7.42 -14.69
C LEU A 133 7.62 -7.21 -14.44
N PRO A 134 7.16 -6.17 -13.71
CA PRO A 134 5.71 -6.01 -13.45
C PRO A 134 4.88 -5.60 -14.68
N HIS A 135 5.53 -5.26 -15.80
CA HIS A 135 4.87 -4.87 -17.05
C HIS A 135 4.79 -6.03 -18.03
N LEU A 136 5.46 -7.16 -17.76
CA LEU A 136 5.47 -8.31 -18.64
C LEU A 136 4.19 -9.15 -18.46
N PRO A 137 3.64 -9.74 -19.52
CA PRO A 137 2.65 -10.81 -19.39
C PRO A 137 3.30 -12.03 -18.73
N GLY A 138 2.58 -12.74 -17.86
CA GLY A 138 3.13 -13.90 -17.14
C GLY A 138 4.22 -13.55 -16.11
N TRP A 139 4.21 -12.31 -15.58
CA TRP A 139 5.21 -11.85 -14.61
C TRP A 139 5.24 -12.69 -13.32
N GLU A 140 4.14 -13.36 -12.95
CA GLU A 140 4.04 -14.23 -11.77
C GLU A 140 5.00 -15.42 -11.86
N GLY A 141 4.92 -16.20 -12.95
CA GLY A 141 5.80 -17.34 -13.17
C GLY A 141 7.27 -16.91 -13.29
N LEU A 142 7.54 -15.81 -14.00
CA LEU A 142 8.90 -15.25 -14.07
C LEU A 142 9.43 -14.82 -12.70
N LEU A 143 8.60 -14.21 -11.87
CA LEU A 143 8.96 -13.81 -10.52
C LEU A 143 9.27 -15.03 -9.64
N GLU A 144 8.47 -16.08 -9.73
CA GLU A 144 8.68 -17.34 -9.00
C GLU A 144 10.01 -18.00 -9.39
N ILE A 145 10.33 -18.06 -10.70
CA ILE A 145 11.61 -18.57 -11.21
C ILE A 145 12.79 -17.79 -10.64
N LEU A 146 12.66 -16.48 -10.46
CA LEU A 146 13.72 -15.64 -9.88
C LEU A 146 13.97 -15.90 -8.39
N LYS A 147 13.15 -16.73 -7.73
CA LYS A 147 13.25 -17.12 -6.31
C LYS A 147 13.46 -15.93 -5.37
N PRO A 148 12.45 -15.06 -5.20
CA PRO A 148 12.61 -13.79 -4.49
C PRO A 148 13.04 -13.94 -3.03
N LEU A 149 12.64 -15.04 -2.38
CA LEU A 149 13.02 -15.35 -1.00
C LEU A 149 14.55 -15.56 -0.82
N GLU A 150 15.27 -15.93 -1.88
CA GLU A 150 16.72 -16.11 -1.84
C GLU A 150 17.50 -14.82 -2.14
N TRP A 151 16.82 -13.72 -2.44
CA TRP A 151 17.48 -12.44 -2.73
C TRP A 151 18.12 -11.83 -1.49
N THR A 152 19.13 -10.99 -1.72
CA THR A 152 19.69 -10.17 -0.65
C THR A 152 18.68 -9.15 -0.14
N ILE A 153 18.79 -8.84 1.15
CA ILE A 153 18.00 -7.80 1.82
C ILE A 153 18.16 -6.42 1.13
N HIS A 154 19.30 -6.17 0.46
CA HIS A 154 19.57 -4.92 -0.27
C HIS A 154 18.73 -4.74 -1.54
N THR A 155 18.20 -5.83 -2.10
CA THR A 155 17.39 -5.82 -3.32
C THR A 155 15.98 -5.31 -3.07
N TYR A 156 15.40 -5.66 -1.92
CA TYR A 156 13.99 -5.38 -1.57
C TYR A 156 13.58 -3.90 -1.65
N PRO A 157 14.31 -2.93 -1.07
CA PRO A 157 13.93 -1.52 -1.14
C PRO A 157 13.75 -0.99 -2.58
N ARG A 158 14.51 -1.55 -3.53
CA ARG A 158 14.50 -1.12 -4.93
C ARG A 158 13.43 -1.87 -5.69
N VAL A 159 13.29 -3.18 -5.49
CA VAL A 159 12.26 -3.98 -6.17
C VAL A 159 10.87 -3.57 -5.70
N VAL A 160 10.66 -3.33 -4.40
CA VAL A 160 9.39 -2.80 -3.89
C VAL A 160 8.99 -1.51 -4.59
N LYS A 161 9.92 -0.59 -4.85
CA LYS A 161 9.61 0.65 -5.59
C LYS A 161 9.20 0.38 -7.04
N VAL A 162 9.80 -0.62 -7.68
CA VAL A 162 9.43 -1.04 -9.04
C VAL A 162 8.00 -1.59 -9.03
N PHE A 163 7.69 -2.55 -8.16
CA PHE A 163 6.33 -3.10 -8.05
C PHE A 163 5.30 -2.05 -7.60
N ALA A 164 5.64 -1.18 -6.65
CA ALA A 164 4.79 -0.08 -6.21
C ALA A 164 4.49 0.93 -7.32
N SER A 165 5.42 1.16 -8.26
CA SER A 165 5.19 2.04 -9.40
C SER A 165 4.09 1.51 -10.32
N LYS A 166 4.09 0.20 -10.60
CA LYS A 166 3.05 -0.47 -11.38
C LYS A 166 1.72 -0.55 -10.61
N GLY A 167 1.76 -0.92 -9.34
CA GLY A 167 0.59 -1.03 -8.46
C GLY A 167 -0.33 -2.21 -8.80
N HIS A 168 -1.51 -2.24 -8.17
CA HIS A 168 -2.55 -3.25 -8.39
C HIS A 168 -2.07 -4.68 -8.07
N GLU A 169 -2.47 -5.65 -8.89
CA GLU A 169 -2.23 -7.08 -8.71
C GLU A 169 -0.73 -7.44 -8.59
N PRO A 170 0.19 -6.92 -9.43
CA PRO A 170 1.64 -7.16 -9.25
C PRO A 170 2.18 -6.72 -7.89
N ALA A 171 1.76 -5.56 -7.40
CA ALA A 171 2.22 -5.05 -6.12
C ALA A 171 1.65 -5.86 -4.96
N LEU A 172 0.36 -6.18 -5.01
CA LEU A 172 -0.33 -6.97 -3.99
C LEU A 172 0.31 -8.36 -3.84
N HIS A 173 0.47 -9.08 -4.95
CA HIS A 173 1.09 -10.39 -4.97
C HIS A 173 2.54 -10.35 -4.47
N PHE A 174 3.33 -9.35 -4.89
CA PHE A 174 4.70 -9.22 -4.40
C PHE A 174 4.75 -8.99 -2.88
N TYR A 175 3.82 -8.20 -2.36
CA TYR A 175 3.74 -7.88 -0.94
C TYR A 175 3.36 -9.07 -0.07
N GLU A 176 2.34 -9.81 -0.50
CA GLU A 176 1.81 -10.96 0.23
C GLU A 176 2.77 -12.16 0.19
N ASN A 177 3.28 -12.53 -0.99
CA ASN A 177 4.03 -13.78 -1.17
C ASN A 177 5.53 -13.65 -0.91
N TYR A 178 6.10 -12.44 -1.00
CA TYR A 178 7.56 -12.28 -0.94
C TYR A 178 8.04 -11.23 0.07
N LEU A 179 7.41 -10.05 0.13
CA LEU A 179 7.84 -9.00 1.06
C LEU A 179 7.56 -9.40 2.51
N LEU A 180 6.32 -9.74 2.85
CA LEU A 180 5.94 -10.07 4.23
C LEU A 180 6.67 -11.33 4.75
N PRO A 181 6.75 -12.46 4.00
CA PRO A 181 7.49 -13.63 4.46
C PRO A 181 8.97 -13.33 4.69
N LYS A 182 9.62 -12.53 3.82
CA LYS A 182 11.01 -12.16 4.02
C LYS A 182 11.23 -11.26 5.23
N VAL A 183 10.30 -10.34 5.50
CA VAL A 183 10.33 -9.49 6.71
C VAL A 183 10.24 -10.36 7.96
N LYS A 184 9.32 -11.34 7.99
CA LYS A 184 9.18 -12.27 9.11
C LYS A 184 10.44 -13.12 9.31
N GLN A 185 11.01 -13.64 8.22
CA GLN A 185 12.27 -14.39 8.24
C GLN A 185 13.41 -13.55 8.83
N ASP A 186 13.60 -12.30 8.37
CA ASP A 186 14.66 -11.41 8.87
C ASP A 186 14.50 -11.11 10.38
N ILE A 187 13.26 -10.92 10.84
CA ILE A 187 12.96 -10.70 12.27
C ILE A 187 13.24 -11.95 13.10
N GLU A 188 12.90 -13.14 12.58
CA GLU A 188 13.15 -14.40 13.27
C GLU A 188 14.65 -14.68 13.42
N GLU A 189 15.41 -14.51 12.32
CA GLU A 189 16.85 -14.75 12.27
C GLU A 189 17.64 -13.74 13.12
N ASN A 190 17.35 -12.44 12.97
CA ASN A 190 18.15 -11.37 13.57
C ASN A 190 17.58 -10.83 14.90
N ARG A 191 16.34 -11.20 15.27
CA ARG A 191 15.56 -10.60 16.38
C ARG A 191 15.36 -9.08 16.28
N ARG A 192 15.74 -8.50 15.14
CA ARG A 192 15.63 -7.08 14.78
C ARG A 192 15.42 -7.01 13.28
N LEU A 193 14.72 -5.98 12.82
CA LEU A 193 14.55 -5.75 11.39
C LEU A 193 15.75 -4.99 10.82
N SER A 194 16.27 -5.47 9.70
CA SER A 194 17.28 -4.76 8.91
C SER A 194 16.74 -3.41 8.41
N VAL A 195 17.63 -2.42 8.34
CA VAL A 195 17.30 -1.06 7.87
C VAL A 195 16.73 -1.10 6.45
N HIS A 196 17.27 -1.95 5.58
CA HIS A 196 16.78 -2.07 4.20
C HIS A 196 15.39 -2.70 4.14
N MET A 197 15.10 -3.72 4.95
CA MET A 197 13.73 -4.26 5.02
C MET A 197 12.75 -3.22 5.56
N PHE A 198 13.17 -2.40 6.53
CA PHE A 198 12.35 -1.31 7.02
C PHE A 198 12.12 -0.21 5.96
N GLU A 199 13.14 0.14 5.17
CA GLU A 199 12.99 1.03 4.01
C GLU A 199 12.07 0.45 2.94
N ALA A 200 12.12 -0.87 2.71
CA ALA A 200 11.22 -1.56 1.81
C ALA A 200 9.77 -1.48 2.30
N LEU A 201 9.53 -1.67 3.60
CA LEU A 201 8.21 -1.46 4.21
C LEU A 201 7.72 -0.02 4.03
N ILE A 202 8.57 0.98 4.29
CA ILE A 202 8.19 2.40 4.07
C ILE A 202 7.84 2.64 2.59
N ALA A 203 8.60 2.08 1.66
CA ALA A 203 8.34 2.21 0.23
C ALA A 203 7.01 1.57 -0.17
N SER A 204 6.65 0.42 0.42
CA SER A 204 5.38 -0.26 0.14
C SER A 204 4.16 0.58 0.54
N MET A 205 4.27 1.40 1.58
CA MET A 205 3.19 2.27 2.06
C MET A 205 2.80 3.41 1.11
N PHE A 206 3.62 3.70 0.09
CA PHE A 206 3.22 4.65 -0.97
C PHE A 206 1.94 4.19 -1.68
N ARG A 207 1.76 2.87 -1.77
CA ARG A 207 0.57 2.18 -2.28
C ARG A 207 -0.21 1.61 -1.09
N ALA A 208 -0.96 2.49 -0.42
CA ALA A 208 -1.60 2.19 0.86
C ALA A 208 -2.67 1.09 0.78
N GLU A 209 -3.35 0.93 -0.35
CA GLU A 209 -4.39 -0.09 -0.53
C GLU A 209 -3.77 -1.49 -0.55
N GLU A 210 -2.77 -1.67 -1.41
CA GLU A 210 -2.02 -2.90 -1.57
C GLU A 210 -1.21 -3.22 -0.31
N PHE A 211 -0.66 -2.20 0.38
CA PHE A 211 0.00 -2.38 1.66
C PHE A 211 -0.98 -2.89 2.74
N VAL A 212 -2.17 -2.29 2.86
CA VAL A 212 -3.14 -2.71 3.87
C VAL A 212 -3.61 -4.14 3.61
N SER A 213 -3.91 -4.47 2.36
CA SER A 213 -4.41 -5.80 1.99
C SER A 213 -3.33 -6.88 2.00
N GLY A 214 -2.13 -6.62 1.43
CA GLY A 214 -1.10 -7.63 1.23
C GLY A 214 -0.03 -7.71 2.33
N VAL A 215 0.20 -6.64 3.09
CA VAL A 215 1.19 -6.64 4.18
C VAL A 215 0.49 -6.56 5.54
N PHE A 216 -0.31 -5.53 5.77
CA PHE A 216 -0.84 -5.22 7.10
C PHE A 216 -1.84 -6.30 7.58
N LEU A 217 -2.83 -6.64 6.76
CA LEU A 217 -3.88 -7.58 7.14
C LEU A 217 -3.31 -8.97 7.47
N PRO A 218 -2.52 -9.63 6.59
CA PRO A 218 -1.95 -10.94 6.90
C PRO A 218 -0.99 -10.91 8.10
N TRP A 219 -0.34 -9.77 8.36
CA TRP A 219 0.54 -9.61 9.53
C TRP A 219 -0.26 -9.53 10.83
N ILE A 220 -1.37 -8.79 10.85
CA ILE A 220 -2.23 -8.65 12.03
C ILE A 220 -2.98 -9.94 12.37
N GLN A 221 -3.45 -10.67 11.34
CA GLN A 221 -4.13 -11.96 11.47
C GLN A 221 -3.20 -13.07 11.97
N SER A 222 -1.92 -13.00 11.60
CA SER A 222 -0.92 -13.93 12.12
C SER A 222 -0.57 -13.68 13.59
N ASP A 223 0.00 -14.69 14.24
CA ASP A 223 0.57 -14.54 15.58
C ASP A 223 1.78 -13.62 15.56
N MET A 224 1.59 -12.39 16.07
CA MET A 224 2.65 -11.40 16.14
C MET A 224 3.49 -11.53 17.41
N SER A 225 4.80 -11.50 17.24
CA SER A 225 5.76 -11.31 18.32
C SER A 225 5.76 -9.86 18.83
N LYS A 226 6.30 -9.66 20.04
CA LYS A 226 6.47 -8.31 20.62
C LYS A 226 7.37 -7.42 19.74
N THR A 227 8.40 -8.01 19.12
CA THR A 227 9.30 -7.32 18.19
C THR A 227 8.56 -6.84 16.95
N GLU A 228 7.74 -7.69 16.34
CA GLU A 228 6.93 -7.31 15.17
C GLU A 228 5.95 -6.19 15.49
N GLY A 229 5.25 -6.27 16.63
CA GLY A 229 4.35 -5.21 17.07
C GLY A 229 5.04 -3.85 17.23
N VAL A 230 6.24 -3.84 17.81
CA VAL A 230 7.05 -2.61 17.95
C VAL A 230 7.48 -2.06 16.59
N ILE A 231 7.90 -2.93 15.67
CA ILE A 231 8.32 -2.55 14.31
C ILE A 231 7.13 -1.97 13.54
N LEU A 232 5.98 -2.64 13.55
CA LEU A 232 4.79 -2.20 12.82
C LEU A 232 4.22 -0.91 13.42
N ALA A 233 4.19 -0.78 14.74
CA ALA A 233 3.81 0.46 15.42
C ALA A 233 4.77 1.61 15.06
N HIS A 234 6.08 1.35 14.98
CA HIS A 234 7.07 2.34 14.56
C HIS A 234 6.92 2.72 13.08
N LEU A 235 6.62 1.76 12.21
CA LEU A 235 6.35 1.97 10.79
C LEU A 235 5.17 2.93 10.60
N ILE A 236 4.05 2.69 11.27
CA ILE A 236 2.86 3.56 11.23
C ILE A 236 3.15 4.94 11.79
N LYS A 237 3.96 5.03 12.86
CA LYS A 237 4.38 6.33 13.41
C LYS A 237 5.26 7.12 12.44
N LYS A 238 6.11 6.45 11.66
CA LYS A 238 7.05 7.11 10.73
C LYS A 238 6.40 7.47 9.40
N ALA A 239 5.63 6.56 8.82
CA ALA A 239 4.99 6.76 7.52
C ALA A 239 3.62 7.43 7.64
N THR A 240 3.15 8.02 6.55
CA THR A 240 1.86 8.71 6.50
C THR A 240 0.84 7.86 5.76
N LEU A 241 -0.12 7.28 6.48
CA LEU A 241 -1.31 6.66 5.89
C LEU A 241 -2.40 7.71 5.66
N LYS A 242 -3.17 7.58 4.57
CA LYS A 242 -4.37 8.40 4.36
C LYS A 242 -5.46 7.98 5.35
N SER A 243 -6.28 8.93 5.80
CA SER A 243 -7.27 8.70 6.86
C SER A 243 -8.19 7.50 6.62
N ARG A 244 -8.69 7.34 5.38
CA ARG A 244 -9.56 6.21 5.01
C ARG A 244 -8.89 4.84 5.24
N PHE A 245 -7.61 4.71 4.90
CA PHE A 245 -6.87 3.47 5.08
C PHE A 245 -6.49 3.24 6.54
N ALA A 246 -6.18 4.31 7.28
CA ALA A 246 -5.95 4.21 8.71
C ALA A 246 -7.20 3.73 9.46
N ALA A 247 -8.39 4.19 9.07
CA ALA A 247 -9.66 3.74 9.63
C ALA A 247 -9.93 2.25 9.35
N VAL A 248 -9.65 1.79 8.14
CA VAL A 248 -9.76 0.36 7.77
C VAL A 248 -8.74 -0.47 8.54
N ALA A 249 -7.47 -0.08 8.56
CA ALA A 249 -6.42 -0.77 9.31
C ALA A 249 -6.76 -0.87 10.82
N LEU A 250 -7.32 0.19 11.39
CA LEU A 250 -7.81 0.19 12.77
C LEU A 250 -8.95 -0.81 12.95
N ALA A 251 -9.98 -0.77 12.10
CA ALA A 251 -11.11 -1.69 12.18
C ALA A 251 -10.67 -3.16 12.08
N LEU A 252 -9.79 -3.48 11.12
CA LEU A 252 -9.23 -4.83 10.95
C LEU A 252 -8.44 -5.29 12.20
N THR A 253 -7.69 -4.38 12.84
CA THR A 253 -6.95 -4.73 14.06
C THR A 253 -7.87 -4.97 15.26
N LEU A 254 -9.03 -4.33 15.30
CA LEU A 254 -10.01 -4.46 16.38
C LEU A 254 -10.89 -5.71 16.23
N GLU A 255 -10.94 -6.31 15.05
CA GLU A 255 -11.66 -7.57 14.81
C GLU A 255 -10.90 -8.79 15.35
N GLU A 256 -9.58 -8.67 15.47
CA GLU A 256 -8.71 -9.72 16.01
C GLU A 256 -8.66 -9.73 17.54
N ASP A 257 -8.29 -10.90 18.09
CA ASP A 257 -8.13 -11.09 19.54
C ASP A 257 -7.05 -10.17 20.14
N PHE A 258 -7.28 -9.78 21.38
CA PHE A 258 -6.36 -8.92 22.11
C PHE A 258 -4.99 -9.56 22.25
N SER A 259 -3.99 -8.81 21.81
CA SER A 259 -2.59 -9.12 22.09
C SER A 259 -1.83 -7.81 22.35
N ILE A 260 -0.78 -7.88 23.18
CA ILE A 260 0.07 -6.72 23.47
C ILE A 260 0.65 -6.10 22.17
N PRO A 261 1.14 -6.90 21.20
CA PRO A 261 1.61 -6.37 19.91
C PRO A 261 0.53 -5.61 19.13
N ARG A 262 -0.70 -6.16 19.02
CA ARG A 262 -1.83 -5.47 18.34
C ARG A 262 -2.23 -4.20 19.07
N SER A 263 -2.21 -4.21 20.41
CA SER A 263 -2.50 -3.03 21.23
C SER A 263 -1.53 -1.86 20.95
N LEU A 264 -0.25 -2.14 20.70
CA LEU A 264 0.74 -1.12 20.31
C LEU A 264 0.45 -0.52 18.92
N VAL A 265 -0.05 -1.34 18.00
CA VAL A 265 -0.46 -0.91 16.65
C VAL A 265 -1.69 0.01 16.73
N ILE A 266 -2.69 -0.37 17.53
CA ILE A 266 -3.88 0.46 17.80
C ILE A 266 -3.45 1.80 18.41
N GLU A 267 -2.57 1.79 19.41
CA GLU A 267 -2.01 3.01 20.00
C GLU A 267 -1.33 3.89 18.94
N ALA A 268 -0.52 3.28 18.06
CA ALA A 268 0.17 4.00 16.99
C ALA A 268 -0.81 4.67 16.02
N LEU A 269 -1.87 3.98 15.60
CA LEU A 269 -2.90 4.53 14.72
C LEU A 269 -3.65 5.70 15.36
N LEU A 270 -4.05 5.57 16.64
CA LEU A 270 -4.73 6.63 17.38
C LEU A 270 -3.82 7.83 17.65
N SER A 271 -2.52 7.60 17.89
CA SER A 271 -1.54 8.67 18.16
C SER A 271 -1.36 9.63 16.99
N LYS A 272 -1.69 9.20 15.77
CA LYS A 272 -1.63 10.02 14.54
C LYS A 272 -2.77 11.03 14.42
N ARG A 273 -3.82 10.94 15.25
CA ARG A 273 -4.96 11.87 15.28
C ARG A 273 -5.62 12.05 13.90
N TYR A 274 -5.81 10.95 13.18
CA TYR A 274 -6.52 10.96 11.90
C TYR A 274 -7.99 11.38 12.08
N ASN A 275 -8.54 12.10 11.11
CA ASN A 275 -9.98 12.36 11.06
C ASN A 275 -10.70 11.12 10.51
N MET A 276 -11.05 10.19 11.40
CA MET A 276 -11.62 8.89 11.05
C MET A 276 -13.17 8.94 11.00
N PRO A 277 -13.81 8.12 10.15
CA PRO A 277 -15.27 7.99 10.14
C PRO A 277 -15.81 7.53 11.50
N GLU A 278 -16.98 8.04 11.90
CA GLU A 278 -17.63 7.67 13.17
C GLU A 278 -17.87 6.17 13.32
N ALA A 279 -18.09 5.46 12.20
CA ALA A 279 -18.24 4.01 12.19
C ALA A 279 -16.98 3.29 12.73
N ALA A 280 -15.78 3.75 12.35
CA ALA A 280 -14.53 3.17 12.83
C ALA A 280 -14.31 3.48 14.33
N LEU A 281 -14.67 4.68 14.77
CA LEU A 281 -14.57 5.07 16.18
C LEU A 281 -15.57 4.30 17.06
N SER A 282 -16.77 4.04 16.54
CA SER A 282 -17.77 3.20 17.20
C SER A 282 -17.24 1.77 17.40
N ARG A 283 -16.49 1.22 16.43
CA ARG A 283 -15.81 -0.08 16.58
C ARG A 283 -14.77 -0.07 17.68
N VAL A 284 -14.02 1.02 17.87
CA VAL A 284 -13.07 1.15 19.00
C VAL A 284 -13.79 1.06 20.34
N ILE A 285 -14.93 1.74 20.48
CA ILE A 285 -15.74 1.68 21.69
C ILE A 285 -16.25 0.25 21.93
N GLN A 286 -16.82 -0.38 20.90
CA GLN A 286 -17.30 -1.76 20.98
C GLN A 286 -16.19 -2.75 21.35
N TYR A 287 -14.98 -2.55 20.80
CA TYR A 287 -13.80 -3.31 21.16
C TYR A 287 -13.51 -3.22 22.66
N PHE A 288 -13.44 -2.01 23.23
CA PHE A 288 -13.21 -1.86 24.66
C PHE A 288 -14.35 -2.43 25.53
N LEU A 289 -15.61 -2.30 25.09
CA LEU A 289 -16.75 -2.86 25.79
C LEU A 289 -16.78 -4.40 25.76
N SER A 290 -16.15 -5.04 24.78
CA SER A 290 -16.04 -6.50 24.73
C SER A 290 -15.29 -7.09 25.94
N PHE A 291 -14.40 -6.31 26.57
CA PHE A 291 -13.64 -6.67 27.76
C PHE A 291 -14.44 -6.54 29.07
N ASP A 292 -15.74 -6.22 29.01
CA ASP A 292 -16.63 -6.34 30.17
C ASP A 292 -17.06 -7.80 30.42
N LYS A 293 -16.77 -8.74 29.49
CA LYS A 293 -16.94 -10.18 29.70
C LYS A 293 -15.67 -10.81 30.30
N ASP A 294 -15.66 -12.12 30.53
CA ASP A 294 -14.50 -12.85 31.07
C ASP A 294 -13.26 -12.62 30.22
N CYS A 295 -12.32 -11.83 30.74
CA CYS A 295 -11.08 -11.41 30.09
C CYS A 295 -9.83 -11.82 30.89
N THR A 296 -10.00 -12.78 31.80
CA THR A 296 -8.93 -13.33 32.65
C THR A 296 -7.77 -13.92 31.84
N ALA A 297 -8.04 -14.38 30.61
CA ALA A 297 -7.03 -14.88 29.68
C ALA A 297 -5.98 -13.83 29.29
N TYR A 298 -6.30 -12.54 29.38
CA TYR A 298 -5.44 -11.44 28.95
C TYR A 298 -4.73 -10.73 30.10
N TYR A 299 -4.92 -11.21 31.34
CA TYR A 299 -4.36 -10.57 32.51
C TYR A 299 -2.84 -10.75 32.58
N SER A 300 -2.16 -9.69 33.01
CA SER A 300 -0.77 -9.76 33.43
C SER A 300 -0.66 -10.54 34.75
N ASP A 301 0.57 -10.86 35.16
CA ASP A 301 0.88 -11.54 36.44
C ASP A 301 0.22 -10.93 37.69
N GLU A 302 -0.15 -9.64 37.62
CA GLU A 302 -0.87 -8.90 38.66
C GLU A 302 -2.40 -9.07 38.60
N ASN A 303 -2.91 -10.04 37.83
CA ASN A 303 -4.34 -10.27 37.60
C ASN A 303 -5.10 -9.02 37.10
N ARG A 304 -4.46 -8.24 36.23
CA ARG A 304 -5.00 -6.99 35.66
C ARG A 304 -4.73 -6.88 34.17
N MET A 305 -5.52 -6.05 33.48
CA MET A 305 -5.28 -5.72 32.08
C MET A 305 -3.91 -5.03 31.89
N PRO A 306 -3.21 -5.28 30.76
CA PRO A 306 -1.91 -4.65 30.51
C PRO A 306 -1.98 -3.12 30.43
N VAL A 307 -0.90 -2.44 30.81
CA VAL A 307 -0.80 -0.97 30.78
C VAL A 307 -1.06 -0.41 29.38
N THR A 308 -0.64 -1.12 28.32
CA THR A 308 -0.91 -0.72 26.93
C THR A 308 -2.40 -0.60 26.65
N TRP A 309 -3.24 -1.47 27.22
CA TRP A 309 -4.69 -1.39 27.05
C TRP A 309 -5.26 -0.09 27.64
N PHE A 310 -4.87 0.24 28.88
CA PHE A 310 -5.30 1.48 29.55
C PHE A 310 -4.80 2.72 28.82
N ARG A 311 -3.54 2.71 28.37
CA ARG A 311 -2.93 3.81 27.61
C ARG A 311 -3.63 4.04 26.28
N THR A 312 -3.97 2.97 25.56
CA THR A 312 -4.71 3.07 24.29
C THR A 312 -6.13 3.62 24.50
N LEU A 313 -6.82 3.22 25.57
CA LEU A 313 -8.12 3.78 25.94
C LEU A 313 -8.03 5.26 26.32
N LEU A 314 -7.03 5.64 27.11
CA LEU A 314 -6.78 7.03 27.47
C LEU A 314 -6.57 7.89 26.21
N LEU A 315 -5.69 7.44 25.32
CA LEU A 315 -5.37 8.12 24.07
C LEU A 315 -6.60 8.29 23.17
N PHE A 316 -7.46 7.27 23.12
CA PHE A 316 -8.74 7.36 22.41
C PHE A 316 -9.62 8.47 23.00
N LEU A 317 -9.78 8.53 24.31
CA LEU A 317 -10.62 9.53 24.97
C LEU A 317 -10.05 10.95 24.87
N GLU A 318 -8.74 11.12 24.92
CA GLU A 318 -8.10 12.43 24.76
C GLU A 318 -8.49 13.10 23.43
N PHE A 319 -8.43 12.34 22.32
CA PHE A 319 -8.64 12.88 20.97
C PHE A 319 -10.07 12.68 20.43
N TYR A 320 -10.73 11.58 20.77
CA TYR A 320 -12.01 11.17 20.18
C TYR A 320 -13.19 11.19 21.16
N ARG A 321 -13.08 11.87 22.31
CA ARG A 321 -14.18 12.04 23.28
C ARG A 321 -15.52 12.50 22.69
N HIS A 322 -15.48 13.32 21.64
CA HIS A 322 -16.66 13.89 21.01
C HIS A 322 -17.54 12.85 20.31
N CYS A 323 -16.98 11.68 19.97
CA CYS A 323 -17.70 10.59 19.32
C CYS A 323 -18.36 9.62 20.31
N VAL A 324 -18.12 9.77 21.61
CA VAL A 324 -18.65 8.84 22.63
C VAL A 324 -20.10 9.19 22.94
N ARG A 325 -21.02 8.25 22.70
CA ARG A 325 -22.44 8.40 23.02
C ARG A 325 -22.67 8.30 24.54
N PRO A 326 -23.74 8.92 25.09
CA PRO A 326 -24.05 8.85 26.52
C PRO A 326 -24.24 7.41 27.05
N ASP A 327 -24.82 6.52 26.25
CA ASP A 327 -25.02 5.10 26.61
C ASP A 327 -23.69 4.34 26.69
N ASP A 328 -22.82 4.57 25.71
CA ASP A 328 -21.47 4.00 25.66
C ASP A 328 -20.61 4.50 26.82
N ARG A 329 -20.73 5.79 27.16
CA ARG A 329 -20.06 6.38 28.33
C ARG A 329 -20.43 5.66 29.62
N THR A 330 -21.72 5.38 29.83
CA THR A 330 -22.17 4.67 31.03
C THR A 330 -21.57 3.27 31.11
N SER A 331 -21.46 2.60 29.96
CA SER A 331 -20.85 1.27 29.84
C SER A 331 -19.33 1.32 30.07
N LEU A 332 -18.63 2.33 29.54
CA LEU A 332 -17.19 2.56 29.78
C LEU A 332 -16.88 2.89 31.24
N ILE A 333 -17.76 3.62 31.94
CA ILE A 333 -17.61 3.87 33.39
C ILE A 333 -17.71 2.56 34.18
N LYS A 334 -18.64 1.66 33.82
CA LYS A 334 -18.74 0.33 34.44
C LYS A 334 -17.48 -0.49 34.19
N LEU A 335 -16.97 -0.47 32.95
CA LEU A 335 -15.72 -1.14 32.58
C LEU A 335 -14.53 -0.65 33.44
N CYS A 336 -14.39 0.67 33.64
CA CYS A 336 -13.34 1.27 34.47
C CYS A 336 -13.47 0.98 35.97
N ARG A 337 -14.61 0.45 36.44
CA ARG A 337 -14.76 -0.02 37.83
C ARG A 337 -14.28 -1.45 37.99
N ARG A 338 -14.40 -2.26 36.93
CA ARG A 338 -13.90 -3.64 36.91
C ARG A 338 -12.39 -3.68 36.72
N HIS A 339 -11.90 -2.91 35.75
CA HIS A 339 -10.49 -2.82 35.40
C HIS A 339 -9.92 -1.52 35.92
N GLU A 340 -9.13 -1.59 36.99
CA GLU A 340 -8.53 -0.42 37.63
C GLU A 340 -7.00 -0.45 37.54
N HIS A 341 -6.44 0.65 37.04
CA HIS A 341 -5.01 0.94 37.05
C HIS A 341 -4.75 2.16 37.94
N PRO A 342 -3.85 2.09 38.94
CA PRO A 342 -3.68 3.12 39.96
C PRO A 342 -3.44 4.54 39.43
N GLN A 343 -2.69 4.68 38.32
CA GLN A 343 -2.31 5.99 37.77
C GLN A 343 -3.19 6.46 36.61
N VAL A 344 -3.75 5.53 35.82
CA VAL A 344 -4.34 5.87 34.50
C VAL A 344 -5.87 5.93 34.58
N THR A 345 -6.48 5.09 35.41
CA THR A 345 -7.95 5.03 35.51
C THR A 345 -8.56 6.32 36.06
N ALA A 346 -7.85 7.04 36.93
CA ALA A 346 -8.30 8.34 37.42
C ALA A 346 -8.45 9.37 36.28
N GLU A 347 -7.46 9.43 35.38
CA GLU A 347 -7.48 10.31 34.21
C GLU A 347 -8.57 9.91 33.22
N ILE A 348 -8.74 8.61 32.96
CA ILE A 348 -9.82 8.09 32.11
C ILE A 348 -11.20 8.51 32.67
N ARG A 349 -11.43 8.34 33.98
CA ARG A 349 -12.69 8.74 34.64
C ARG A 349 -12.91 10.26 34.55
N ALA A 350 -11.84 11.05 34.71
CA ALA A 350 -11.92 12.50 34.57
C ALA A 350 -12.34 12.88 33.13
N LEU A 351 -11.72 12.30 32.10
CA LEU A 351 -12.09 12.55 30.70
C LEU A 351 -13.53 12.11 30.38
N LEU A 352 -13.97 10.96 30.88
CA LEU A 352 -15.34 10.49 30.71
C LEU A 352 -16.35 11.41 31.40
N SER A 353 -15.99 12.09 32.50
CA SER A 353 -16.89 13.03 33.18
C SER A 353 -17.17 14.31 32.38
N LEU A 354 -16.24 14.67 31.47
CA LEU A 354 -16.36 15.84 30.60
C LEU A 354 -17.28 15.61 29.40
N VAL A 355 -17.62 14.36 29.09
CA VAL A 355 -18.55 14.02 28.01
C VAL A 355 -19.98 14.36 28.44
N PRO A 356 -20.69 15.26 27.73
CA PRO A 356 -22.02 15.70 28.13
C PRO A 356 -23.02 14.54 28.23
N ASN A 357 -23.91 14.60 29.23
CA ASN A 357 -24.97 13.60 29.46
C ASN A 357 -26.09 13.64 28.40
N THR A 358 -26.17 14.72 27.64
CA THR A 358 -27.34 15.03 26.81
C THR A 358 -27.10 14.58 25.37
N SER A 359 -27.91 13.62 24.92
CA SER A 359 -28.25 13.51 23.50
C SER A 359 -28.90 14.84 23.11
N SER A 360 -28.12 15.79 22.60
CA SER A 360 -28.69 16.95 21.93
C SER A 360 -29.24 16.44 20.62
N ALA A 361 -30.54 16.14 20.64
CA ALA A 361 -31.34 16.01 19.45
C ALA A 361 -31.05 17.19 18.53
N VAL A 362 -30.55 16.89 17.34
CA VAL A 362 -30.65 17.74 16.16
C VAL A 362 -31.48 16.97 15.15
#